data_AF-K1TMH4-F1
#
_entry.id   AF-K1TMH4-F1
#
_cell.length_a   1.000
_cell.length_b   1.000
_cell.length_c   1.000
_cell.angle_alpha   90.00
_cell.angle_beta   90.00
_cell.angle_gamma   90.00
#
_symmetry.space_group_name_H-M   'P 1'
#
loop_
_entity.id
_entity.type
_entity.pdbx_description
1 polymer ?
#
loop_
_entity_poly.entity_id
_entity_poly.type
_entity_poly.pdbx_seq_one_letter_code
_entity_poly.pdbx_strand_id
1 'polypeptide(L)'
;MYPPPGEAIPDTMMRKYPILLLAALLSAACGGTAARTGRTAAKDTASTASATTAEPVEYTYRVKAVHPHSTTAYTQGLQYADGYLWEGTGQYGESVVRRVEIETGEGEVLFSLPRSEFGEGITLLDGRLYQLTWQSNTAHVYDLATRRKIRDHR
;
A
#
# COMPACT_ATOMS: atom_id res chain seq x y z
N MET A 1 31.49 3.90 10.92
CA MET A 1 32.29 4.39 12.07
C MET A 1 31.45 5.43 12.79
N TYR A 2 30.88 5.11 13.94
CA TYR A 2 30.00 5.98 14.72
C TYR A 2 30.54 6.01 16.16
N PRO A 3 30.71 7.18 16.82
CA PRO A 3 31.03 7.25 18.24
C PRO A 3 29.75 7.44 19.11
N PRO A 4 29.77 7.01 20.39
CA PRO A 4 28.64 7.07 21.33
C PRO A 4 28.64 8.35 22.20
N PRO A 5 27.55 8.68 22.91
CA PRO A 5 27.44 8.43 24.37
C PRO A 5 26.00 8.10 24.83
N GLY A 6 25.69 7.52 26.00
CA GLY A 6 26.44 7.41 27.24
C GLY A 6 25.94 8.41 28.29
N GLU A 7 24.75 8.21 28.86
CA GLU A 7 24.41 8.68 30.22
C GLU A 7 23.26 7.87 30.82
N ALA A 8 23.47 7.41 32.06
CA ALA A 8 22.59 6.52 32.80
C ALA A 8 21.52 7.29 33.57
N ILE A 9 20.28 6.78 33.57
CA ILE A 9 19.20 7.22 34.46
C ILE A 9 19.11 6.24 35.64
N PRO A 10 19.08 6.71 36.91
CA PRO A 10 19.09 5.82 38.06
C PRO A 10 17.75 5.10 38.28
N ASP A 11 17.88 3.83 38.65
CA ASP A 11 16.85 2.95 39.20
C ASP A 11 16.22 3.55 40.47
N THR A 12 14.89 3.69 40.50
CA THR A 12 14.15 3.84 41.76
C THR A 12 12.73 3.26 41.65
N MET A 13 12.52 2.18 42.39
CA MET A 13 11.27 1.72 43.02
C MET A 13 10.16 1.08 42.17
N MET A 14 10.38 -0.22 41.93
CA MET A 14 9.55 -1.33 42.44
C MET A 14 8.22 -0.94 43.15
N ARG A 15 7.09 -1.07 42.45
CA ARG A 15 5.76 -1.17 43.08
C ARG A 15 5.13 -2.53 42.77
N LYS A 16 5.12 -3.37 43.80
CA LYS A 16 4.57 -4.73 43.84
C LYS A 16 3.04 -4.67 43.78
N TYR A 17 2.42 -5.34 42.81
CA TYR A 17 1.01 -5.71 42.88
C TYR A 17 0.88 -7.21 42.56
N PRO A 18 0.28 -8.02 43.46
CA PRO A 18 0.31 -9.47 43.37
C PRO A 18 -0.73 -10.02 42.40
N ILE A 19 -0.32 -11.08 41.73
CA ILE A 19 -1.11 -12.02 40.94
C ILE A 19 -2.08 -12.74 41.89
N LEU A 20 -3.39 -12.70 41.62
CA LEU A 20 -4.34 -13.68 42.13
C LEU A 20 -5.03 -14.38 40.95
N LEU A 21 -4.71 -15.67 40.83
CA LEU A 21 -5.44 -16.67 40.04
C LEU A 21 -6.85 -16.86 40.62
N LEU A 22 -7.87 -16.83 39.76
CA LEU A 22 -9.09 -17.61 39.98
C LEU A 22 -9.61 -18.14 38.65
N ALA A 23 -9.37 -19.42 38.41
CA ALA A 23 -9.86 -20.16 37.26
C ALA A 23 -11.15 -20.92 37.61
N ALA A 24 -12.02 -20.97 36.59
CA ALA A 24 -13.11 -21.92 36.35
C ALA A 24 -14.39 -21.81 37.21
N LEU A 25 -15.53 -21.56 36.54
CA LEU A 25 -16.72 -22.42 36.48
C LEU A 25 -17.95 -21.66 35.92
N LEU A 26 -18.33 -21.94 34.66
CA LEU A 26 -19.63 -22.50 34.23
C LEU A 26 -19.89 -22.25 32.73
N SER A 27 -19.69 -23.31 31.96
CA SER A 27 -20.33 -23.58 30.68
C SER A 27 -21.85 -23.78 30.86
N ALA A 28 -22.65 -23.18 29.97
CA ALA A 28 -23.91 -23.68 29.39
C ALA A 28 -24.96 -22.56 29.22
N ALA A 29 -25.07 -22.03 28.01
CA ALA A 29 -26.31 -21.42 27.53
C ALA A 29 -26.46 -21.68 26.01
N CYS A 30 -26.44 -22.96 25.65
CA CYS A 30 -27.14 -23.41 24.45
C CYS A 30 -28.61 -23.68 24.84
N GLY A 31 -29.55 -23.12 24.08
CA GLY A 31 -30.90 -23.69 23.97
C GLY A 31 -32.06 -22.87 24.55
N GLY A 32 -32.55 -21.89 23.79
CA GLY A 32 -33.93 -21.42 23.89
C GLY A 32 -34.81 -22.15 22.89
N THR A 33 -35.48 -23.22 23.33
CA THR A 33 -36.47 -23.97 22.53
C THR A 33 -37.86 -23.40 22.80
N ALA A 34 -38.33 -22.46 21.98
CA ALA A 34 -39.75 -22.08 21.96
C ALA A 34 -40.14 -21.37 20.65
N ALA A 35 -40.19 -22.13 19.55
CA ALA A 35 -41.09 -21.88 18.41
C ALA A 35 -40.95 -23.00 17.38
N ARG A 36 -41.45 -24.20 17.71
CA ARG A 36 -41.78 -25.21 16.71
C ARG A 36 -43.28 -25.49 16.80
N THR A 37 -44.04 -24.81 15.97
CA THR A 37 -45.38 -25.25 15.56
C THR A 37 -45.65 -24.77 14.14
N GLY A 38 -45.61 -25.72 13.20
CA GLY A 38 -46.36 -25.67 11.95
C GLY A 38 -45.84 -24.74 10.86
N ARG A 39 -44.74 -25.12 10.19
CA ARG A 39 -44.62 -24.90 8.74
C ARG A 39 -44.06 -26.16 8.11
N THR A 40 -44.92 -26.86 7.38
CA THR A 40 -44.55 -27.92 6.47
C THR A 40 -43.47 -27.40 5.52
N ALA A 41 -42.41 -28.18 5.34
CA ALA A 41 -41.35 -27.89 4.40
C ALA A 41 -41.92 -27.99 2.98
N ALA A 42 -42.46 -26.89 2.48
CA ALA A 42 -42.59 -26.69 1.04
C ALA A 42 -41.16 -26.66 0.50
N LYS A 43 -40.81 -27.68 -0.26
CA LYS A 43 -39.55 -27.75 -1.01
C LYS A 43 -39.66 -26.73 -2.14
N ASP A 44 -39.40 -25.47 -1.82
CA ASP A 44 -39.23 -24.41 -2.80
C ASP A 44 -38.06 -24.82 -3.68
N THR A 45 -38.40 -25.39 -4.82
CA THR A 45 -37.45 -25.81 -5.85
C THR A 45 -37.10 -24.54 -6.63
N ALA A 46 -36.50 -23.57 -5.94
CA ALA A 46 -35.88 -22.43 -6.58
C ALA A 46 -34.61 -22.97 -7.25
N SER A 47 -34.74 -23.20 -8.55
CA SER A 47 -33.62 -23.45 -9.45
C SER A 47 -32.68 -22.25 -9.37
N THR A 48 -31.67 -22.33 -8.51
CA THR A 48 -30.51 -21.46 -8.57
C THR A 48 -29.76 -21.82 -9.85
N ALA A 49 -30.08 -21.13 -10.94
CA ALA A 49 -29.26 -21.16 -12.14
C ALA A 49 -27.86 -20.71 -11.73
N SER A 50 -26.95 -21.67 -11.63
CA SER A 50 -25.54 -21.44 -11.37
C SER A 50 -25.00 -20.59 -12.53
N ALA A 51 -24.70 -19.33 -12.27
CA ALA A 51 -24.04 -18.49 -13.25
C ALA A 51 -22.66 -19.10 -13.54
N THR A 52 -22.47 -19.60 -14.77
CA THR A 52 -21.17 -20.09 -15.21
C THR A 52 -20.22 -18.90 -15.27
N THR A 53 -19.25 -18.85 -14.34
CA THR A 53 -18.14 -17.91 -14.40
C THR A 53 -17.34 -18.20 -15.66
N ALA A 54 -17.18 -17.20 -16.53
CA ALA A 54 -16.31 -17.32 -17.69
C ALA A 54 -14.85 -17.37 -17.21
N GLU A 55 -14.09 -18.32 -17.77
CA GLU A 55 -12.66 -18.43 -17.50
C GLU A 55 -11.91 -17.16 -17.97
N PRO A 56 -10.85 -16.72 -17.26
CA PRO A 56 -10.03 -15.60 -17.68
C PRO A 56 -9.41 -15.83 -19.06
N VAL A 57 -9.39 -14.79 -19.90
CA VAL A 57 -8.71 -14.83 -21.20
C VAL A 57 -7.20 -14.67 -20.99
N GLU A 58 -6.41 -15.58 -21.54
CA GLU A 58 -4.95 -15.48 -21.57
C GLU A 58 -4.46 -14.64 -22.76
N TYR A 59 -3.58 -13.69 -22.51
CA TYR A 59 -2.94 -12.86 -23.54
C TYR A 59 -1.44 -13.16 -23.62
N THR A 60 -0.90 -13.14 -24.85
CA THR A 60 0.54 -13.12 -25.10
C THR A 60 0.99 -11.75 -25.61
N TYR A 61 2.30 -11.53 -25.74
CA TYR A 61 2.85 -10.27 -26.18
C TYR A 61 3.91 -10.45 -27.28
N ARG A 62 4.14 -9.39 -28.05
CA ARG A 62 5.29 -9.25 -28.96
C ARG A 62 6.02 -7.97 -28.60
N VAL A 63 7.34 -8.07 -28.43
CA VAL A 63 8.20 -6.90 -28.21
C VAL A 63 8.21 -6.06 -29.48
N LYS A 64 7.70 -4.83 -29.41
CA LYS A 64 7.72 -3.87 -30.53
C LYS A 64 8.98 -3.00 -30.53
N ALA A 65 9.47 -2.65 -29.36
CA ALA A 65 10.66 -1.85 -29.15
C ALA A 65 11.27 -2.19 -27.78
N VAL A 66 12.57 -1.93 -27.62
CA VAL A 66 13.30 -2.05 -26.37
C VAL A 66 14.05 -0.74 -26.17
N HIS A 67 13.91 -0.14 -24.99
CA HIS A 67 14.51 1.15 -24.65
C HIS A 67 15.46 0.98 -23.47
N PRO A 68 16.50 1.83 -23.35
CA PRO A 68 17.37 1.83 -22.18
C PRO A 68 16.57 2.16 -20.91
N HIS A 69 16.88 1.48 -19.81
CA HIS A 69 16.33 1.79 -18.49
C HIS A 69 17.45 1.77 -17.46
N SER A 70 17.35 2.66 -16.47
CA SER A 70 18.34 2.78 -15.41
C SER A 70 18.26 1.55 -14.50
N THR A 71 19.33 0.73 -14.49
CA THR A 71 19.40 -0.48 -13.65
C THR A 71 19.45 -0.20 -12.15
N THR A 72 19.62 1.06 -11.75
CA THR A 72 19.58 1.52 -10.36
C THR A 72 18.22 2.10 -9.96
N ALA A 73 17.30 2.29 -10.91
CA ALA A 73 15.95 2.75 -10.61
C ALA A 73 15.08 1.58 -10.17
N TYR A 74 14.81 1.48 -8.86
CA TYR A 74 13.87 0.49 -8.34
C TYR A 74 12.43 1.00 -8.55
N THR A 75 11.90 0.80 -9.75
CA THR A 75 10.60 1.30 -10.22
C THR A 75 9.44 0.75 -9.38
N GLN A 76 8.58 1.65 -8.88
CA GLN A 76 7.35 1.31 -8.16
C GLN A 76 6.10 1.99 -8.76
N GLY A 77 6.30 2.98 -9.63
CA GLY A 77 5.23 3.62 -10.38
C GLY A 77 5.73 4.05 -11.75
N LEU A 78 4.91 3.87 -12.79
CA LEU A 78 5.25 4.23 -14.16
C LEU A 78 4.01 4.74 -14.90
N GLN A 79 4.12 5.90 -15.55
CA GLN A 79 3.08 6.47 -16.40
C GLN A 79 3.71 7.14 -17.63
N TYR A 80 3.19 6.87 -18.82
CA TYR A 80 3.55 7.62 -20.02
C TYR A 80 2.61 8.81 -20.20
N ALA A 81 3.16 10.01 -20.33
CA ALA A 81 2.39 11.23 -20.54
C ALA A 81 3.25 12.31 -21.21
N ASP A 82 2.65 13.02 -22.17
CA ASP A 82 3.25 14.17 -22.84
C ASP A 82 4.65 13.89 -23.45
N GLY A 83 4.84 12.68 -23.99
CA GLY A 83 6.09 12.27 -24.62
C GLY A 83 7.12 11.63 -23.68
N TYR A 84 6.91 11.71 -22.37
CA TYR A 84 7.86 11.24 -21.37
C TYR A 84 7.33 10.06 -20.56
N LEU A 85 8.27 9.26 -20.03
CA LEU A 85 8.00 8.34 -18.94
C LEU A 85 8.11 9.11 -17.61
N TRP A 86 7.08 9.02 -16.80
CA TRP A 86 7.09 9.48 -15.42
C TRP A 86 7.26 8.25 -14.54
N GLU A 87 8.27 8.28 -13.68
CA GLU A 87 8.70 7.14 -12.90
C GLU A 87 8.83 7.49 -11.42
N GLY A 88 8.14 6.74 -10.57
CA GLY A 88 8.37 6.73 -9.12
C GLY A 88 9.29 5.57 -8.77
N THR A 89 10.34 5.84 -7.99
CA THR A 89 11.25 4.81 -7.46
C THR A 89 11.04 4.62 -5.96
N GLY A 90 11.30 3.41 -5.49
CA GLY A 90 11.25 3.04 -4.08
C GLY A 90 12.63 2.66 -3.57
N GLN A 91 13.05 3.24 -2.46
CA GLN A 91 14.19 2.86 -1.61
C GLN A 91 14.26 3.86 -0.46
N TYR A 92 14.37 3.40 0.79
CA TYR A 92 14.52 4.31 1.92
C TYR A 92 15.79 5.16 1.76
N GLY A 93 15.63 6.49 1.83
CA GLY A 93 16.72 7.43 1.63
C GLY A 93 16.98 7.86 0.19
N GLU A 94 16.40 7.16 -0.79
CA GLU A 94 16.72 7.33 -2.22
C GLU A 94 15.48 7.38 -3.14
N SER A 95 14.27 7.23 -2.58
CA SER A 95 13.01 7.27 -3.35
C SER A 95 12.82 8.64 -4.02
N VAL A 96 12.60 8.63 -5.33
CA VAL A 96 12.43 9.83 -6.15
C VAL A 96 11.31 9.66 -7.17
N VAL A 97 10.82 10.80 -7.66
CA VAL A 97 10.03 10.87 -8.89
C VAL A 97 10.89 11.48 -9.98
N ARG A 98 10.89 10.85 -11.14
CA ARG A 98 11.68 11.23 -12.31
C ARG A 98 10.79 11.40 -13.53
N ARG A 99 11.20 12.32 -14.42
CA ARG A 99 10.70 12.39 -15.79
C ARG A 99 11.83 11.95 -16.72
N VAL A 100 11.55 10.95 -17.55
CA VAL A 100 12.53 10.16 -18.31
C VAL A 100 12.21 10.24 -19.80
N GLU A 101 13.23 10.54 -20.60
CA GLU A 101 13.17 10.47 -22.05
C GLU A 101 13.24 9.00 -22.49
N ILE A 102 12.27 8.54 -23.29
CA ILE A 102 12.12 7.11 -23.58
C ILE A 102 13.24 6.60 -24.49
N GLU A 103 13.72 7.42 -25.42
CA GLU A 103 14.74 7.00 -26.40
C GLU A 103 16.11 6.78 -25.76
N THR A 104 16.46 7.58 -24.75
CA THR A 104 17.78 7.55 -24.11
C THR A 104 17.79 6.89 -22.74
N GLY A 105 16.65 6.83 -22.05
CA GLY A 105 16.55 6.42 -20.64
C GLY A 105 17.10 7.46 -19.65
N GLU A 106 17.48 8.65 -20.13
CA GLU A 106 17.95 9.74 -19.28
C GLU A 106 16.77 10.38 -18.54
N GLY A 107 16.92 10.61 -17.24
CA GLY A 107 15.83 11.09 -16.39
C GLY A 107 16.22 12.22 -15.46
N GLU A 108 15.39 13.27 -15.44
CA GLU A 108 15.43 14.40 -14.52
C GLU A 108 14.70 14.03 -13.21
N VAL A 109 15.37 14.16 -12.07
CA VAL A 109 14.71 14.04 -10.75
C VAL A 109 13.89 15.30 -10.49
N LEU A 110 12.59 15.13 -10.25
CA LEU A 110 11.68 16.24 -9.97
C LEU A 110 11.35 16.36 -8.49
N PHE A 111 11.14 15.23 -7.82
CA PHE A 111 10.78 15.20 -6.40
C PHE A 111 11.55 14.10 -5.69
N SER A 112 11.96 14.37 -4.46
CA SER A 112 12.54 13.38 -3.55
C SER A 112 11.64 13.20 -2.35
N LEU A 113 11.47 11.95 -1.91
CA LEU A 113 10.78 11.68 -0.66
C LEU A 113 11.70 11.92 0.54
N PRO A 114 11.13 12.22 1.72
CA PRO A 114 11.82 12.10 2.99
C PRO A 114 12.57 10.78 3.11
N ARG A 115 13.76 10.80 3.71
CA ARG A 115 14.61 9.60 3.83
C ARG A 115 13.96 8.46 4.63
N SER A 116 12.98 8.78 5.45
CA SER A 116 12.19 7.83 6.26
C SER A 116 11.05 7.16 5.49
N GLU A 117 10.86 7.49 4.22
CA GLU A 117 9.73 7.01 3.42
C GLU A 117 10.23 6.20 2.22
N PHE A 118 9.40 5.25 1.81
CA PHE A 118 9.60 4.41 0.63
C PHE A 118 8.51 4.75 -0.39
N GLY A 119 8.93 5.19 -1.58
CA GLY A 119 8.02 5.59 -2.66
C GLY A 119 7.39 4.41 -3.37
N GLU A 120 6.14 4.55 -3.76
CA GLU A 120 5.34 3.54 -4.45
C GLU A 120 4.77 4.10 -5.77
N GLY A 121 3.58 3.67 -6.15
CA GLY A 121 2.87 4.11 -7.34
C GLY A 121 2.73 5.64 -7.44
N ILE A 122 2.84 6.13 -8.67
CA ILE A 122 2.60 7.53 -9.02
C ILE A 122 1.49 7.65 -10.07
N THR A 123 0.81 8.79 -10.10
CA THR A 123 0.00 9.16 -11.26
C THR A 123 -0.06 10.67 -11.47
N LEU A 124 -0.22 11.08 -12.72
CA LEU A 124 -0.52 12.45 -13.12
C LEU A 124 -2.03 12.63 -13.29
N LEU A 125 -2.58 13.66 -12.66
CA LEU A 125 -3.98 14.03 -12.81
C LEU A 125 -4.14 15.54 -12.59
N ASP A 126 -4.82 16.23 -13.52
CA ASP A 126 -5.17 17.65 -13.43
C ASP A 126 -3.98 18.58 -13.09
N GLY A 127 -2.85 18.39 -13.79
CA GLY A 127 -1.64 19.21 -13.59
C GLY A 127 -0.90 18.92 -12.29
N ARG A 128 -1.25 17.83 -11.59
CA ARG A 128 -0.63 17.40 -10.35
C ARG A 128 -0.03 16.01 -10.48
N LEU A 129 0.97 15.75 -9.65
CA LEU A 129 1.52 14.43 -9.43
C LEU A 129 1.12 13.92 -8.05
N TYR A 130 0.65 12.69 -8.01
CA TYR A 130 0.30 11.97 -6.79
C TYR A 130 1.32 10.85 -6.62
N GLN A 131 1.95 10.75 -5.45
CA GLN A 131 2.87 9.66 -5.12
C GLN A 131 2.45 8.99 -3.82
N LEU A 132 2.18 7.69 -3.90
CA LEU A 132 1.93 6.86 -2.72
C LEU A 132 3.25 6.53 -2.01
N THR A 133 3.12 6.25 -0.72
CA THR A 133 4.19 5.70 0.11
C THR A 133 3.76 4.34 0.66
N TRP A 134 4.72 3.45 0.87
CA TRP A 134 4.44 2.07 1.27
C TRP A 134 3.79 1.94 2.64
N GLN A 135 4.56 2.15 3.72
CA GLN A 135 4.11 1.93 5.10
C GLN A 135 3.70 3.22 5.81
N SER A 136 3.96 4.38 5.20
CA SER A 136 3.72 5.68 5.84
C SER A 136 2.26 6.13 5.76
N ASN A 137 1.39 5.38 5.08
CA ASN A 137 -0.02 5.72 4.82
C ASN A 137 -0.18 7.19 4.39
N THR A 138 0.68 7.62 3.46
CA THR A 138 0.72 9.00 2.99
C THR A 138 0.74 9.03 1.47
N ALA A 139 -0.08 9.88 0.86
CA ALA A 139 0.06 10.25 -0.54
C ALA A 139 0.52 11.71 -0.65
N HIS A 140 1.69 11.93 -1.24
CA HIS A 140 2.19 13.27 -1.52
C HIS A 140 1.59 13.80 -2.80
N VAL A 141 1.16 15.06 -2.78
CA VAL A 141 0.61 15.75 -3.96
C VAL A 141 1.52 16.91 -4.32
N TYR A 142 1.96 16.95 -5.57
CA TYR A 142 2.84 17.98 -6.12
C TYR A 142 2.14 18.70 -7.27
N ASP A 143 2.39 20.00 -7.36
CA ASP A 143 2.01 20.82 -8.51
C ASP A 143 3.11 20.73 -9.57
N LEU A 144 2.76 20.35 -10.80
CA LEU A 144 3.75 20.16 -11.86
C LEU A 144 4.28 21.47 -12.44
N ALA A 145 3.46 22.51 -12.47
CA ALA A 145 3.83 23.80 -13.05
C ALA A 145 4.86 24.53 -12.17
N THR A 146 4.63 24.54 -10.87
CA THR A 146 5.50 25.18 -9.88
C THR A 146 6.57 24.25 -9.33
N ARG A 147 6.45 22.93 -9.57
CA ARG A 147 7.32 21.87 -9.01
C ARG A 147 7.41 21.93 -7.49
N ARG A 148 6.27 22.19 -6.83
CA ARG A 148 6.19 22.27 -5.37
C ARG A 148 5.20 21.27 -4.83
N LYS A 149 5.53 20.69 -3.66
CA LYS A 149 4.58 19.93 -2.88
C LYS A 149 3.42 20.84 -2.46
N ILE A 150 2.19 20.41 -2.74
CA ILE A 150 0.95 21.08 -2.35
C ILE A 150 0.55 20.62 -0.94
N ARG A 151 0.41 19.30 -0.75
CA ARG A 151 -0.12 18.71 0.50
C ARG A 151 0.17 17.21 0.59
N ASP A 152 -0.16 16.67 1.75
CA ASP A 152 -0.25 15.23 2.02
C ASP A 152 -1.71 14.81 2.20
N HIS A 153 -2.03 13.59 1.78
CA HIS A 153 -3.25 12.88 2.14
C HIS A 153 -2.89 11.67 3.03
N ARG A 154 -3.65 11.44 4.10
CA ARG A 154 -3.49 10.34 5.06
C ARG A 154 -4.83 9.73 5.43
#